data_AF-A0A2G8R7X6-F1
#
_entry.id   AF-A0A2G8R7X6-F1
#
_cell.length_a   1.000
_cell.length_b   1.000
_cell.length_c   1.000
_cell.angle_alpha   90.00
_cell.angle_beta   90.00
_cell.angle_gamma   90.00
#
_symmetry.space_group_name_H-M   'P 1'
#
loop_
_entity.id
_entity.type
_entity.pdbx_description
1 polymer ?
#
loop_
_entity_poly.entity_id
_entity_poly.type
_entity_poly.pdbx_seq_one_letter_code
_entity_poly.pdbx_strand_id
1 'polypeptide(L)'
;MKRTLVLSTALVGAMTLPAFAGSLVPATVEPAPMAPAPVAAPMMASADWTGFSLGAQAGYGAFDSENPDDDDDAGTYGLKGGYDFDMGSYVLGLGMQYDATDVDLGDANVDGILRAGGRIGYDLGKTLPYFAAGYAKAFTDDSSVGDSNGYYAGLGVERMLTRSVSLGGEVLYNKFDDFDNSFETDATTANVSVNYRF
;
A
#
# COMPACT_ATOMS: atom_id res chain seq x y z
N MET A 1 -92.22 12.24 -70.13
CA MET A 1 -92.87 11.10 -69.46
C MET A 1 -91.94 9.90 -69.53
N LYS A 2 -91.92 9.09 -68.47
CA LYS A 2 -91.32 7.74 -68.38
C LYS A 2 -89.78 7.68 -68.17
N ARG A 3 -89.46 7.47 -66.89
CA ARG A 3 -88.51 6.50 -66.31
C ARG A 3 -87.98 5.49 -67.36
N THR A 4 -86.73 5.01 -67.37
CA THR A 4 -85.96 4.52 -66.22
C THR A 4 -84.60 4.00 -66.71
N LEU A 5 -83.62 4.02 -65.80
CA LEU A 5 -82.67 2.94 -65.46
C LEU A 5 -81.42 2.65 -66.32
N VAL A 6 -80.41 2.18 -65.57
CA VAL A 6 -79.29 1.28 -65.89
C VAL A 6 -77.96 1.99 -66.15
N LEU A 7 -76.80 1.59 -65.63
CA LEU A 7 -76.31 0.75 -64.51
C LEU A 7 -74.78 0.74 -64.74
N SER A 8 -73.97 0.91 -63.68
CA SER A 8 -72.52 0.54 -63.64
C SER A 8 -71.59 1.30 -64.60
N THR A 9 -70.31 1.57 -64.34
CA THR A 9 -69.30 0.89 -63.52
C THR A 9 -68.20 1.91 -63.20
N ALA A 10 -67.61 1.77 -62.01
CA ALA A 10 -66.45 2.49 -61.49
C ALA A 10 -65.19 2.31 -62.39
N LEU A 11 -64.05 2.98 -62.23
CA LEU A 11 -63.32 3.26 -61.00
C LEU A 11 -62.02 4.05 -61.32
N VAL A 12 -61.74 5.07 -60.50
CA VAL A 12 -60.44 5.54 -59.96
C VAL A 12 -59.34 6.06 -60.89
N GLY A 13 -58.98 7.33 -60.65
CA GLY A 13 -57.59 7.77 -60.59
C GLY A 13 -57.33 8.41 -59.22
N ALA A 14 -56.49 7.79 -58.41
CA ALA A 14 -56.08 8.31 -57.10
C ALA A 14 -54.95 9.33 -57.29
N MET A 15 -55.12 10.53 -56.77
CA MET A 15 -54.01 11.46 -56.54
C MET A 15 -53.98 11.82 -55.06
N THR A 16 -52.87 11.45 -54.43
CA THR A 16 -52.53 11.75 -53.04
C THR A 16 -51.91 13.13 -52.93
N LEU A 17 -52.43 13.98 -52.05
CA LEU A 17 -51.76 15.20 -51.56
C LEU A 17 -51.64 15.14 -50.03
N PRO A 18 -50.57 15.72 -49.45
CA PRO A 18 -50.19 15.50 -48.06
C PRO A 18 -51.09 16.27 -47.09
N ALA A 19 -51.56 15.59 -46.04
CA ALA A 19 -52.24 16.24 -44.92
C ALA A 19 -51.20 16.81 -43.95
N PHE A 20 -51.16 18.13 -43.83
CA PHE A 20 -50.44 18.83 -42.76
C PHE A 20 -51.10 18.54 -41.41
N ALA A 21 -50.48 17.70 -40.57
CA ALA A 21 -50.89 17.47 -39.18
C ALA A 21 -50.00 18.29 -38.22
N GLY A 22 -50.12 19.61 -38.25
CA GLY A 22 -49.57 20.48 -37.21
C GLY A 22 -50.55 20.57 -36.04
N SER A 23 -50.22 19.95 -34.90
CA SER A 23 -51.00 20.05 -33.65
C SER A 23 -50.59 21.30 -32.86
N LEU A 24 -51.57 22.06 -32.35
CA LEU A 24 -51.37 23.28 -31.52
C LEU A 24 -51.11 22.97 -30.03
N VAL A 25 -50.88 21.71 -29.68
CA VAL A 25 -50.60 21.32 -28.29
C VAL A 25 -49.12 21.58 -28.01
N PRO A 26 -48.75 22.36 -26.98
CA PRO A 26 -47.34 22.51 -26.61
C PRO A 26 -46.78 21.11 -26.33
N ALA A 27 -45.69 20.76 -27.01
CA ALA A 27 -45.02 19.47 -26.82
C ALA A 27 -44.77 19.28 -25.31
N THR A 28 -45.27 18.18 -24.76
CA THR A 28 -44.97 17.78 -23.39
C THR A 28 -43.45 17.71 -23.30
N VAL A 29 -42.85 18.60 -22.52
CA VAL A 29 -41.42 18.57 -22.24
C VAL A 29 -41.19 17.29 -21.44
N GLU A 30 -40.71 16.26 -22.12
CA GLU A 30 -40.27 15.03 -21.49
C GLU A 30 -39.17 15.43 -20.50
N PRO A 31 -39.30 15.12 -19.20
CA PRO A 31 -38.28 15.48 -18.23
C PRO A 31 -36.96 14.87 -18.70
N ALA A 32 -35.95 15.72 -18.93
CA ALA A 32 -34.64 15.28 -19.38
C ALA A 32 -34.18 14.11 -18.48
N PRO A 33 -33.62 13.02 -19.05
CA PRO A 33 -33.15 11.92 -18.25
C PRO A 33 -32.20 12.46 -17.20
N MET A 34 -32.58 12.34 -15.92
CA MET A 34 -31.71 12.68 -14.82
C MET A 34 -30.44 11.86 -15.01
N ALA A 35 -29.32 12.54 -15.27
CA ALA A 35 -28.02 11.89 -15.24
C ALA A 35 -27.92 11.14 -13.90
N PRO A 36 -27.42 9.89 -13.89
CA PRO A 36 -27.22 9.18 -12.64
C PRO A 36 -26.42 10.10 -11.71
N ALA A 37 -26.97 10.37 -10.52
CA ALA A 37 -26.21 11.10 -9.51
C ALA A 37 -24.87 10.39 -9.37
N PRO A 38 -23.74 11.12 -9.31
CA PRO A 38 -22.44 10.49 -9.10
C PRO A 38 -22.56 9.68 -7.81
N VAL A 39 -22.54 8.36 -7.96
CA VAL A 39 -22.45 7.46 -6.81
C VAL A 39 -21.11 7.82 -6.20
N ALA A 40 -21.11 8.37 -5.00
CA ALA A 40 -19.88 8.58 -4.24
C ALA A 40 -19.17 7.23 -4.26
N ALA A 41 -17.97 7.18 -4.84
CA ALA A 41 -17.14 6.00 -4.78
C ALA A 41 -17.11 5.57 -3.30
N PRO A 42 -17.28 4.28 -2.98
CA PRO A 42 -17.21 3.83 -1.61
C PRO A 42 -15.91 4.39 -1.05
N MET A 43 -16.00 5.34 -0.11
CA MET A 43 -14.85 5.69 0.69
C MET A 43 -14.54 4.38 1.39
N MET A 44 -13.48 3.71 0.93
CA MET A 44 -12.86 2.64 1.68
C MET A 44 -12.82 3.18 3.10
N ALA A 45 -13.38 2.45 4.07
CA ALA A 45 -13.17 2.79 5.45
C ALA A 45 -11.66 2.68 5.67
N SER A 46 -10.94 3.76 5.39
CA SER A 46 -9.51 3.90 5.60
C SER A 46 -9.33 3.69 7.08
N ALA A 47 -8.48 2.73 7.44
CA ALA A 47 -8.08 2.70 8.82
C ALA A 47 -7.24 3.95 9.02
N ASP A 48 -7.51 4.74 10.06
CA ASP A 48 -6.73 5.93 10.30
C ASP A 48 -5.32 5.51 10.74
N TRP A 49 -4.37 5.67 9.82
CA TRP A 49 -2.97 5.39 10.10
C TRP A 49 -2.27 6.57 10.73
N THR A 50 -2.89 7.74 10.89
CA THR A 50 -2.22 8.88 11.51
C THR A 50 -1.97 8.61 12.99
N GLY A 51 -0.75 8.86 13.46
CA GLY A 51 -0.45 8.83 14.90
C GLY A 51 0.90 8.21 15.25
N PHE A 52 1.18 8.19 16.55
CA PHE A 52 2.35 7.53 17.10
C PHE A 52 2.12 6.02 17.18
N SER A 53 3.15 5.25 16.88
CA SER A 53 3.18 3.81 17.04
C SER A 53 4.41 3.39 17.84
N LEU A 54 4.22 2.40 18.71
CA LEU A 54 5.28 1.75 19.47
C LEU A 54 5.01 0.25 19.50
N GLY A 55 6.02 -0.54 19.18
CA GLY A 55 5.90 -1.97 19.04
C GLY A 55 7.16 -2.71 19.40
N ALA A 56 7.01 -4.02 19.50
CA ALA A 56 8.12 -4.96 19.59
C ALA A 56 8.22 -5.73 18.27
N GLN A 57 9.43 -6.11 17.91
CA GLN A 57 9.71 -6.93 16.74
C GLN A 57 10.62 -8.08 17.10
N ALA A 58 10.47 -9.17 16.36
CA ALA A 58 11.37 -10.31 16.39
C ALA A 58 11.62 -10.73 14.95
N GLY A 59 12.84 -11.11 14.65
CA GLY A 59 13.23 -11.44 13.30
C GLY A 59 14.34 -12.44 13.27
N TYR A 60 14.80 -12.63 12.05
CA TYR A 60 15.87 -13.54 11.74
C TYR A 60 16.66 -12.92 10.58
N GLY A 61 17.99 -12.92 10.72
CA GLY A 61 18.91 -12.50 9.67
C GLY A 61 19.62 -13.72 9.10
N ALA A 62 19.53 -13.91 7.78
CA ALA A 62 20.43 -14.80 7.08
C ALA A 62 21.67 -13.98 6.70
N PHE A 63 22.83 -14.36 7.25
CA PHE A 63 24.11 -13.75 6.93
C PHE A 63 24.86 -14.72 6.01
N ASP A 64 24.81 -14.49 4.70
CA ASP A 64 25.63 -15.25 3.75
C ASP A 64 27.10 -14.85 3.95
N SER A 65 27.86 -15.68 4.67
CA SER A 65 29.32 -15.61 4.76
C SER A 65 29.90 -16.75 3.91
N GLU A 66 31.00 -16.50 3.19
CA GLU A 66 31.60 -17.46 2.24
C GLU A 66 32.18 -18.76 2.84
N ASN A 67 31.86 -19.08 4.09
CA ASN A 67 32.32 -20.26 4.82
C ASN A 67 31.11 -21.20 5.10
N PRO A 68 31.02 -22.38 4.47
CA PRO A 68 29.83 -23.25 4.52
C PRO A 68 29.66 -24.06 5.82
N ASP A 69 30.41 -23.75 6.88
CA ASP A 69 30.36 -24.44 8.19
C ASP A 69 29.81 -23.56 9.32
N ASP A 70 29.51 -22.28 9.06
CA ASP A 70 28.99 -21.31 10.05
C ASP A 70 27.60 -20.79 9.60
N ASP A 71 26.60 -21.68 9.56
CA ASP A 71 25.18 -21.30 9.50
C ASP A 71 24.76 -20.76 10.89
N ASP A 72 25.26 -19.57 11.25
CA ASP A 72 24.85 -18.89 12.49
C ASP A 72 23.50 -18.19 12.27
N ASP A 73 22.47 -19.01 12.41
CA ASP A 73 21.06 -18.66 12.50
C ASP A 73 20.78 -17.69 13.66
N ALA A 74 21.00 -16.39 13.46
CA ALA A 74 20.82 -15.37 14.48
C ALA A 74 19.38 -14.83 14.54
N GLY A 75 18.65 -15.24 15.57
CA GLY A 75 17.37 -14.63 15.95
C GLY A 75 17.57 -13.24 16.57
N THR A 76 16.83 -12.25 16.10
CA THR A 76 16.87 -10.87 16.60
C THR A 76 15.58 -10.52 17.33
N TYR A 77 15.67 -9.65 18.34
CA TYR A 77 14.48 -9.07 18.99
C TYR A 77 14.70 -7.60 19.31
N GLY A 78 13.64 -6.81 19.20
CA GLY A 78 13.79 -5.37 19.21
C GLY A 78 12.52 -4.61 19.53
N LEU A 79 12.68 -3.30 19.59
CA LEU A 79 11.60 -2.33 19.71
C LEU A 79 11.59 -1.44 18.48
N LYS A 80 10.39 -1.09 18.00
CA LYS A 80 10.20 -0.09 16.95
C LYS A 80 9.24 0.97 17.39
N GLY A 81 9.49 2.20 16.98
CA GLY A 81 8.61 3.31 17.25
C GLY A 81 8.67 4.34 16.13
N GLY A 82 7.55 5.00 15.88
CA GLY A 82 7.48 5.98 14.79
C GLY A 82 6.20 6.78 14.81
N TYR A 83 6.12 7.73 13.90
CA TYR A 83 4.94 8.55 13.67
C TYR A 83 4.56 8.47 12.20
N ASP A 84 3.30 8.16 11.93
CA ASP A 84 2.73 8.06 10.59
C ASP A 84 1.74 9.19 10.34
N PHE A 85 1.70 9.64 9.09
CA PHE A 85 0.80 10.65 8.56
C PHE A 85 -0.02 10.03 7.42
N ASP A 86 -1.32 9.88 7.64
CA ASP A 86 -2.25 9.40 6.61
C ASP A 86 -2.71 10.57 5.73
N MET A 87 -2.44 10.48 4.43
CA MET A 87 -2.83 11.46 3.41
C MET A 87 -4.04 10.99 2.58
N GLY A 88 -4.75 9.97 3.06
CA GLY A 88 -5.96 9.41 2.47
C GLY A 88 -5.72 8.21 1.56
N SER A 89 -4.77 8.31 0.61
CA SER A 89 -4.36 7.15 -0.22
C SER A 89 -2.96 6.63 0.10
N TYR A 90 -2.15 7.47 0.74
CA TYR A 90 -0.77 7.16 1.06
C TYR A 90 -0.51 7.48 2.52
N VAL A 91 0.35 6.69 3.14
CA VAL A 91 0.83 6.91 4.50
C VAL A 91 2.33 7.18 4.44
N LEU A 92 2.74 8.30 5.03
CA LEU A 92 4.16 8.65 5.19
C LEU A 92 4.52 8.52 6.67
N GLY A 93 5.57 7.79 6.97
CA GLY A 93 6.02 7.56 8.34
C GLY A 93 7.49 7.90 8.51
N LEU A 94 7.84 8.32 9.72
CA LEU A 94 9.22 8.35 10.20
C LEU A 94 9.31 7.47 11.44
N GLY A 95 10.39 6.70 11.53
CA GLY A 95 10.53 5.74 12.61
C GLY A 95 11.97 5.38 12.92
N MET A 96 12.12 4.79 14.09
CA MET A 96 13.36 4.20 14.57
C MET A 96 13.08 2.80 15.10
N GLN A 97 14.04 1.92 14.92
CA GLN A 97 13.99 0.52 15.33
C GLN A 97 15.31 0.21 16.02
N TYR A 98 15.26 -0.49 17.15
CA TYR A 98 16.43 -0.97 17.87
C TYR A 98 16.28 -2.47 18.03
N ASP A 99 17.20 -3.22 17.43
CA ASP A 99 17.24 -4.67 17.46
C ASP A 99 18.42 -5.11 18.31
N ALA A 100 18.14 -5.71 19.46
CA ALA A 100 19.11 -6.40 20.28
C ALA A 100 19.33 -7.81 19.69
N THR A 101 20.59 -8.22 19.65
CA THR A 101 21.00 -9.51 19.08
C THR A 101 22.03 -10.09 20.04
N ASP A 102 21.74 -11.25 20.63
CA ASP A 102 22.68 -11.96 21.51
C ASP A 102 23.34 -13.04 20.64
N VAL A 103 24.41 -12.66 19.92
CA VAL A 103 25.15 -13.58 19.03
C VAL A 103 26.62 -13.53 19.42
N ASP A 104 27.10 -14.66 19.95
CA ASP A 104 28.48 -14.91 20.32
C ASP A 104 29.33 -15.25 19.08
N LEU A 105 29.90 -14.25 18.38
CA LEU A 105 30.81 -14.46 17.23
C LEU A 105 32.29 -14.68 17.65
N GLY A 106 32.52 -15.39 18.75
CA GLY A 106 33.85 -15.77 19.24
C GLY A 106 34.71 -14.64 19.84
N ASP A 107 34.98 -13.56 19.09
CA ASP A 107 35.88 -12.45 19.47
C ASP A 107 35.23 -11.04 19.36
N ALA A 108 33.95 -10.93 18.99
CA ALA A 108 33.22 -9.65 18.94
C ALA A 108 31.74 -9.80 19.36
N ASN A 109 31.32 -9.01 20.34
CA ASN A 109 29.91 -8.92 20.76
C ASN A 109 29.20 -7.83 19.93
N VAL A 110 28.16 -8.20 19.18
CA VAL A 110 27.28 -7.23 18.51
C VAL A 110 26.17 -6.85 19.49
N ASP A 111 26.28 -5.68 20.14
CA ASP A 111 25.35 -5.25 21.22
C ASP A 111 23.97 -4.80 20.68
N GLY A 112 23.90 -4.39 19.41
CA GLY A 112 22.62 -4.12 18.76
C GLY A 112 22.70 -3.31 17.47
N ILE A 113 21.60 -3.30 16.73
CA ILE A 113 21.43 -2.55 15.47
C ILE A 113 20.35 -1.49 15.67
N LEU A 114 20.71 -0.22 15.48
CA LEU A 114 19.77 0.90 15.45
C LEU A 114 19.50 1.31 14.01
N ARG A 115 18.23 1.28 13.60
CA ARG A 115 17.77 1.73 12.30
C ARG A 115 16.92 2.98 12.48
N ALA A 116 17.16 4.02 11.70
CA ALA A 116 16.37 5.24 11.69
C ALA A 116 16.08 5.63 10.24
N GLY A 117 14.81 5.89 9.92
CA GLY A 117 14.44 6.19 8.55
C GLY A 117 12.98 6.55 8.38
N GLY A 118 12.54 6.50 7.12
CA GLY A 118 11.18 6.76 6.73
C GLY A 118 10.53 5.55 6.06
N ARG A 119 9.20 5.55 6.06
CA ARG A 119 8.39 4.62 5.28
C ARG A 119 7.34 5.35 4.46
N ILE A 120 7.03 4.80 3.30
CA ILE A 120 5.92 5.23 2.45
C ILE A 120 5.09 4.01 2.09
N GLY A 121 3.79 4.07 2.37
CA GLY A 121 2.86 2.98 2.10
C GLY A 121 1.58 3.44 1.43
N TYR A 122 0.83 2.47 0.92
CA TYR A 122 -0.46 2.69 0.28
C TYR A 122 -1.58 2.18 1.17
N ASP A 123 -2.55 3.02 1.52
CA ASP A 123 -3.63 2.63 2.42
C ASP A 123 -4.67 1.76 1.68
N LEU A 124 -4.76 0.49 2.08
CA LEU A 124 -5.78 -0.46 1.64
C LEU A 124 -6.84 -0.70 2.72
N GLY A 125 -7.08 0.29 3.58
CA GLY A 125 -7.95 0.21 4.74
C GLY A 125 -7.20 -0.44 5.90
N LYS A 126 -7.42 -1.73 6.15
CA LYS A 126 -6.78 -2.44 7.27
C LYS A 126 -5.37 -2.93 6.99
N THR A 127 -4.90 -2.82 5.75
CA THR A 127 -3.60 -3.34 5.32
C THR A 127 -2.81 -2.20 4.68
N LEU A 128 -1.55 -2.10 5.03
CA LEU A 128 -0.62 -1.07 4.57
C LEU A 128 0.64 -1.77 4.05
N PRO A 129 0.71 -2.10 2.75
CA PRO A 129 1.99 -2.36 2.10
C PRO A 129 2.81 -1.06 2.10
N TYR A 130 4.08 -1.15 2.51
CA TYR A 130 5.00 -0.03 2.57
C TYR A 130 6.40 -0.40 2.09
N PHE A 131 7.09 0.63 1.60
CA PHE A 131 8.52 0.62 1.40
C PHE A 131 9.17 1.42 2.53
N ALA A 132 10.24 0.90 3.11
CA ALA A 132 11.00 1.56 4.18
C ALA A 132 12.46 1.71 3.76
N ALA A 133 13.04 2.87 4.04
CA ALA A 133 14.46 3.11 3.81
C ALA A 133 15.03 4.14 4.79
N GLY A 134 16.31 4.02 5.07
CA GLY A 134 17.00 4.95 5.95
C GLY A 134 18.40 4.52 6.28
N TYR A 135 18.87 5.02 7.41
CA TYR A 135 20.20 4.76 7.94
C TYR A 135 20.13 3.62 8.95
N ALA A 136 21.10 2.73 8.89
CA ALA A 136 21.33 1.71 9.89
C ALA A 136 22.69 1.96 10.54
N LYS A 137 22.76 1.83 11.86
CA LYS A 137 23.99 1.89 12.64
C LYS A 137 24.09 0.63 13.49
N ALA A 138 25.16 -0.13 13.31
CA ALA A 138 25.47 -1.24 14.21
C ALA A 138 26.38 -0.72 15.33
N PHE A 139 26.05 -1.05 16.58
CA PHE A 139 26.90 -0.77 17.73
C PHE A 139 27.72 -2.02 18.05
N THR A 140 29.02 -1.84 18.30
CA THR A 140 29.95 -2.91 18.67
C THR A 140 30.79 -2.41 19.85
N ASP A 141 30.96 -3.24 20.89
CA ASP A 141 31.66 -2.88 22.14
C ASP A 141 33.19 -2.73 21.98
N ASP A 142 33.74 -2.98 20.79
CA ASP A 142 35.17 -2.88 20.54
C ASP A 142 35.58 -1.52 19.96
N SER A 143 36.25 -0.74 20.80
CA SER A 143 36.84 0.57 20.48
C SER A 143 37.87 0.59 19.35
N SER A 144 38.20 -0.55 18.73
CA SER A 144 39.10 -0.67 17.57
C SER A 144 38.42 -0.76 16.21
N VAL A 145 37.13 -1.10 16.13
CA VAL A 145 36.47 -1.45 14.83
C VAL A 145 35.71 -0.26 14.22
N GLY A 146 35.30 0.70 15.04
CA GLY A 146 34.64 1.93 14.59
C GLY A 146 33.18 1.73 14.20
N ASP A 147 32.37 2.75 14.48
CA ASP A 147 30.95 2.80 14.11
C ASP A 147 30.77 2.60 12.59
N SER A 148 30.16 1.48 12.17
CA SER A 148 29.80 1.29 10.76
C SER A 148 28.41 1.84 10.47
N ASN A 149 28.35 2.83 9.58
CA ASN A 149 27.11 3.43 9.10
C ASN A 149 26.72 2.74 7.80
N GLY A 150 25.54 2.14 7.76
CA GLY A 150 24.95 1.54 6.57
C GLY A 150 23.64 2.20 6.17
N TYR A 151 23.09 1.73 5.07
CA TYR A 151 21.74 2.06 4.64
C TYR A 151 20.90 0.80 4.61
N TYR A 152 19.62 0.95 4.92
CA TYR A 152 18.65 -0.12 4.74
C TYR A 152 17.57 0.33 3.74
N ALA A 153 17.08 -0.62 2.97
CA ALA A 153 15.92 -0.46 2.10
C ALA A 153 15.14 -1.77 2.09
N GLY A 154 13.82 -1.70 2.12
CA GLY A 154 13.02 -2.90 2.23
C GLY A 154 11.54 -2.69 1.99
N LEU A 155 10.82 -3.80 1.97
CA LEU A 155 9.39 -3.85 1.79
C LEU A 155 8.75 -4.49 3.02
N GLY A 156 7.60 -3.97 3.41
CA GLY A 156 6.83 -4.53 4.50
C GLY A 156 5.34 -4.44 4.25
N VAL A 157 4.59 -5.19 5.04
CA VAL A 157 3.14 -5.16 5.08
C VAL A 157 2.74 -5.10 6.55
N GLU A 158 1.98 -4.07 6.90
CA GLU A 158 1.36 -3.94 8.22
C GLU A 158 -0.16 -4.09 8.13
N ARG A 159 -0.77 -4.80 9.06
CA ARG A 159 -2.21 -5.04 9.09
C ARG A 159 -2.80 -4.72 10.45
N MET A 160 -3.83 -3.88 10.49
CA MET A 160 -4.59 -3.60 11.71
C MET A 160 -5.41 -4.82 12.13
N LEU A 161 -5.10 -5.35 13.32
CA LEU A 161 -5.87 -6.41 13.98
C LEU A 161 -7.06 -5.80 14.73
N THR A 162 -6.79 -4.69 15.44
CA THR A 162 -7.75 -3.92 16.23
C THR A 162 -7.58 -2.44 15.89
N ARG A 163 -8.42 -1.56 16.45
CA ARG A 163 -8.31 -0.09 16.28
C ARG A 163 -6.98 0.51 16.78
N SER A 164 -6.27 -0.18 17.68
CA SER A 164 -5.03 0.31 18.31
C SER A 164 -3.89 -0.70 18.21
N VAL A 165 -4.08 -1.85 17.56
CA VAL A 165 -3.05 -2.90 17.45
C VAL A 165 -2.92 -3.35 16.02
N SER A 166 -1.69 -3.36 15.51
CA SER A 166 -1.33 -3.85 14.19
C SER A 166 -0.24 -4.92 14.26
N LEU A 167 -0.21 -5.77 13.25
CA LEU A 167 0.79 -6.80 13.03
C LEU A 167 1.49 -6.51 11.70
N GLY A 168 2.81 -6.43 11.70
CA GLY A 168 3.61 -6.17 10.52
C GLY A 168 4.62 -7.27 10.23
N GLY A 169 4.89 -7.50 8.96
CA GLY A 169 6.05 -8.25 8.49
C GLY A 169 6.88 -7.40 7.56
N GLU A 170 8.19 -7.39 7.70
CA GLU A 170 9.11 -6.64 6.85
C GLU A 170 10.31 -7.48 6.44
N VAL A 171 10.76 -7.25 5.21
CA VAL A 171 12.00 -7.77 4.67
C VAL A 171 12.87 -6.58 4.33
N LEU A 172 13.99 -6.47 5.04
CA LEU A 172 14.94 -5.37 4.92
C LEU A 172 16.22 -5.91 4.29
N TYR A 173 16.64 -5.26 3.22
CA TYR A 173 17.97 -5.43 2.66
C TYR A 173 18.85 -4.34 3.26
N ASN A 174 19.93 -4.75 3.91
CA ASN A 174 20.89 -3.85 4.54
C ASN A 174 22.17 -3.89 3.71
N LYS A 175 22.62 -2.73 3.26
CA LYS A 175 23.91 -2.58 2.57
C LYS A 175 24.81 -1.72 3.45
N PHE A 176 25.97 -2.26 3.79
CA PHE A 176 27.03 -1.54 4.49
C PHE A 176 28.12 -1.22 3.46
N ASP A 177 28.48 0.06 3.33
CA ASP A 177 29.56 0.48 2.43
C ASP A 177 30.92 0.31 3.12
N ASP A 178 31.80 -0.43 2.44
CA ASP A 178 33.26 -0.57 2.60
C ASP A 178 33.82 -1.15 3.91
N PHE A 179 34.16 -2.44 3.85
CA PHE A 179 35.44 -2.93 4.40
C PHE A 179 36.44 -3.08 3.25
N ASP A 180 37.67 -2.60 3.48
CA ASP A 180 38.80 -2.36 2.55
C ASP A 180 39.39 -3.63 1.89
N ASN A 181 38.57 -4.62 1.50
CA ASN A 181 39.02 -5.87 0.87
C ASN A 181 37.93 -6.64 0.08
N SER A 182 37.02 -5.95 -0.62
CA SER A 182 36.16 -6.56 -1.67
C SER A 182 35.31 -7.77 -1.22
N PHE A 183 34.57 -7.64 -0.11
CA PHE A 183 33.49 -8.56 0.22
C PHE A 183 32.16 -7.79 0.24
N GLU A 184 31.29 -8.15 -0.69
CA GLU A 184 29.92 -7.62 -0.81
C GLU A 184 29.04 -8.44 0.14
N THR A 185 28.92 -8.05 1.42
CA THR A 185 28.05 -8.79 2.36
C THR A 185 26.64 -8.22 2.30
N ASP A 186 25.77 -8.92 1.57
CA ASP A 186 24.36 -8.64 1.48
C ASP A 186 23.60 -9.27 2.66
N ALA A 187 23.12 -8.45 3.59
CA ALA A 187 22.35 -8.95 4.74
C ALA A 187 20.85 -8.73 4.52
N THR A 188 20.11 -9.82 4.31
CA THR A 188 18.64 -9.81 4.25
C THR A 188 18.08 -10.19 5.61
N THR A 189 17.33 -9.27 6.23
CA THR A 189 16.65 -9.50 7.51
C THR A 189 15.15 -9.60 7.28
N ALA A 190 14.52 -10.65 7.81
CA ALA A 190 13.07 -10.77 7.87
C ALA A 190 12.60 -10.57 9.31
N ASN A 191 11.72 -9.58 9.54
CA ASN A 191 11.17 -9.28 10.86
C ASN A 191 9.65 -9.39 10.87
N VAL A 192 9.11 -9.80 12.01
CA VAL A 192 7.71 -9.73 12.37
C VAL A 192 7.56 -8.79 13.57
N SER A 193 6.57 -7.91 13.53
CA SER A 193 6.36 -6.90 14.56
C SER A 193 4.92 -6.78 14.99
N VAL A 194 4.70 -6.45 16.25
CA VAL A 194 3.39 -6.10 16.82
C VAL A 194 3.49 -4.68 17.34
N ASN A 195 2.60 -3.81 16.85
CA ASN A 195 2.63 -2.38 17.16
C ASN A 195 1.33 -1.95 17.84
N TYR A 196 1.47 -1.15 18.89
CA TYR A 196 0.39 -0.40 19.49
C TYR A 196 0.36 1.00 18.90
N ARG A 197 -0.81 1.45 18.44
CA ARG A 197 -1.04 2.75 17.80
C ARG A 197 -1.94 3.61 18.69
N PHE A 198 -1.56 4.88 18.85
CA PHE A 198 -2.20 5.85 19.75
C PHE A 198 -3.15 6.78 19.01
#